data_AF-A0A6A7RRT3-F1
#
_entry.id   AF-A0A6A7RRT3-F1
#
_cell.length_a   1.000
_cell.length_b   1.000
_cell.length_c   1.000
_cell.angle_alpha   90.00
_cell.angle_beta   90.00
_cell.angle_gamma   90.00
#
_symmetry.space_group_name_H-M   'P 1'
#
loop_
_entity.id
_entity.type
_entity.pdbx_description
1 polymer ?
#
loop_
_entity_poly.entity_id
_entity_poly.type
_entity_poly.pdbx_seq_one_letter_code
_entity_poly.pdbx_strand_id
1 'polypeptide(L)'
;MNEPQSLGLDFVADDTLSGFRLQRLEVFNWGTFDARVWTLNPGGQNALLTGDIGSGKSTLVDAVTTLLVPAQRIAYNKAAGADSRERTLRSYVLGHYKSERNEVSGTARPVALRDHNNYSVILGVFHNAGYDQTVTLAQVFWIKDAQGQPARFFVVAERELSIAGDFANFGSDIAALRKRLRKPLAEVFDSFPPYGAWFRRRFGIDNEQALDLFHQTVSMKSV
;
A
#
# COMPACT_ATOMS: atom_id res chain seq x y z
N MET A 1 31.12 52.11 -17.46
CA MET A 1 31.03 51.87 -16.00
C MET A 1 30.16 50.65 -15.83
N ASN A 2 30.73 49.60 -15.25
CA ASN A 2 30.15 48.26 -15.13
C ASN A 2 28.88 48.28 -14.26
N GLU A 3 27.79 47.71 -14.78
CA GLU A 3 26.68 47.27 -13.94
C GLU A 3 27.12 46.05 -13.11
N PRO A 4 26.74 45.98 -11.82
CA PRO A 4 27.06 44.84 -10.98
C PRO A 4 26.18 43.65 -11.40
N GLN A 5 26.81 42.59 -11.92
CA GLN A 5 26.16 41.30 -12.09
C GLN A 5 25.86 40.73 -10.70
N SER A 6 24.60 40.76 -10.29
CA SER A 6 24.11 39.96 -9.17
C SER A 6 24.23 38.49 -9.56
N LEU A 7 25.21 37.80 -8.97
CA LEU A 7 25.30 36.35 -8.94
C LEU A 7 24.09 35.80 -8.19
N GLY A 8 22.97 35.66 -8.90
CA GLY A 8 21.86 34.83 -8.46
C GLY A 8 22.37 33.41 -8.36
N LEU A 9 22.58 32.93 -7.14
CA LEU A 9 22.72 31.51 -6.85
C LEU A 9 21.35 30.87 -7.07
N ASP A 10 21.05 30.62 -8.34
CA ASP A 10 19.95 29.75 -8.75
C ASP A 10 20.32 28.32 -8.36
N PHE A 11 20.06 27.97 -7.09
CA PHE A 11 19.79 26.59 -6.73
C PHE A 11 18.46 26.23 -7.38
N VAL A 12 18.48 26.00 -8.69
CA VAL A 12 17.47 25.14 -9.33
C VAL A 12 17.75 23.76 -8.76
N ALA A 13 17.24 23.50 -7.56
CA ALA A 13 16.92 22.16 -7.15
C ALA A 13 16.12 21.58 -8.31
N ASP A 14 16.56 20.44 -8.83
CA ASP A 14 15.96 19.77 -9.96
C ASP A 14 14.46 19.55 -9.68
N ASP A 15 13.63 20.51 -10.13
CA ASP A 15 12.20 20.56 -9.84
C ASP A 15 11.46 19.41 -10.54
N THR A 16 12.18 18.61 -11.34
CA THR A 16 11.69 17.34 -11.88
C THR A 16 11.42 16.29 -10.80
N LEU A 17 12.01 16.42 -9.60
CA LEU A 17 11.81 15.50 -8.48
C LEU A 17 10.91 16.07 -7.37
N SER A 18 10.34 17.26 -7.54
CA SER A 18 9.37 17.79 -6.58
C SER A 18 8.09 16.94 -6.55
N GLY A 19 7.44 16.90 -5.37
CA GLY A 19 6.25 16.09 -5.09
C GLY A 19 6.55 14.78 -4.36
N PHE A 20 5.54 14.24 -3.68
CA PHE A 20 5.66 12.98 -2.94
C PHE A 20 5.74 11.78 -3.88
N ARG A 21 6.86 11.06 -3.83
CA ARG A 21 7.15 9.89 -4.68
C ARG A 21 7.38 8.65 -3.82
N LEU A 22 6.89 7.50 -4.28
CA LEU A 22 7.08 6.23 -3.58
C LEU A 22 8.58 5.87 -3.54
N GLN A 23 9.19 5.95 -2.37
CA GLN A 23 10.58 5.58 -2.12
C GLN A 23 10.71 4.09 -1.85
N ARG A 24 9.80 3.55 -1.04
CA ARG A 24 9.80 2.16 -0.59
C ARG A 24 8.40 1.64 -0.40
N LEU A 25 8.17 0.41 -0.83
CA LEU A 25 6.98 -0.38 -0.53
C LEU A 25 7.41 -1.63 0.24
N GLU A 26 6.80 -1.86 1.38
CA GLU A 26 6.94 -3.09 2.14
C GLU A 26 5.58 -3.81 2.23
N VAL A 27 5.61 -5.13 2.04
CA VAL A 27 4.45 -5.98 2.25
C VAL A 27 4.81 -7.16 3.16
N PHE A 28 3.88 -7.51 4.04
CA PHE A 28 3.95 -8.69 4.89
C PHE A 28 2.60 -9.40 4.83
N ASN A 29 2.65 -10.71 4.55
CA ASN A 29 1.46 -11.56 4.48
C ASN A 29 0.38 -11.04 3.53
N TRP A 30 0.75 -10.66 2.31
CA TRP A 30 -0.12 -10.04 1.31
C TRP A 30 -0.14 -10.83 0.00
N GLY A 31 -1.30 -11.39 -0.37
CA GLY A 31 -1.41 -12.30 -1.50
C GLY A 31 -0.50 -13.51 -1.33
N THR A 32 0.35 -13.81 -2.30
CA THR A 32 1.32 -14.91 -2.22
C THR A 32 2.61 -14.54 -1.46
N PHE A 33 2.81 -13.28 -1.09
CA PHE A 33 3.92 -12.86 -0.24
C PHE A 33 3.62 -13.27 1.21
N ASP A 34 4.44 -14.16 1.77
CA ASP A 34 4.17 -14.80 3.06
C ASP A 34 5.39 -14.86 3.98
N ALA A 35 5.14 -14.90 5.29
CA ALA A 35 6.07 -15.20 6.39
C ALA A 35 7.31 -14.30 6.56
N ARG A 36 7.55 -13.35 5.65
CA ARG A 36 8.64 -12.36 5.75
C ARG A 36 8.23 -11.02 5.16
N VAL A 37 8.98 -9.98 5.50
CA VAL A 37 8.83 -8.65 4.89
C VAL A 37 9.46 -8.69 3.50
N TRP A 38 8.67 -8.32 2.50
CA TRP A 38 9.14 -8.14 1.12
C TRP A 38 9.19 -6.66 0.81
N THR A 39 10.32 -6.20 0.28
CA THR A 39 10.59 -4.79 0.05
C THR A 39 10.83 -4.53 -1.43
N LEU A 40 10.14 -3.55 -1.98
CA LEU A 40 10.41 -2.94 -3.28
C LEU A 40 10.92 -1.52 -3.03
N ASN A 41 12.05 -1.15 -3.64
CA ASN A 41 12.67 0.17 -3.50
C ASN A 41 12.68 0.92 -4.85
N PRO A 42 11.58 1.57 -5.27
CA PRO A 42 11.57 2.39 -6.48
C PRO A 42 12.49 3.62 -6.39
N GLY A 43 12.85 4.05 -5.17
CA GLY A 43 13.77 5.18 -4.98
C GLY A 43 13.20 6.53 -5.46
N GLY A 44 11.86 6.65 -5.53
CA GLY A 44 11.19 7.83 -6.11
C GLY A 44 11.25 7.93 -7.63
N GLN A 45 11.78 6.90 -8.31
CA GLN A 45 11.94 6.84 -9.75
C GLN A 45 10.90 5.91 -10.39
N ASN A 46 10.92 5.82 -11.73
CA ASN A 46 10.11 4.85 -12.47
C ASN A 46 10.61 3.43 -12.19
N ALA A 47 9.71 2.52 -11.84
CA ALA A 47 10.03 1.11 -11.61
C ALA A 47 9.33 0.21 -12.63
N LEU A 48 10.07 -0.73 -13.21
CA LEU A 48 9.53 -1.76 -14.10
C LEU A 48 9.47 -3.11 -13.37
N LEU A 49 8.27 -3.65 -13.21
CA LEU A 49 8.03 -4.96 -12.62
C LEU A 49 7.95 -6.03 -13.72
N THR A 50 8.95 -6.92 -13.80
CA THR A 50 9.00 -8.02 -14.77
C THR A 50 8.96 -9.38 -14.08
N GLY A 51 8.69 -10.45 -14.86
CA GLY A 51 8.62 -11.83 -14.39
C GLY A 51 7.41 -12.58 -14.93
N ASP A 52 7.33 -13.88 -14.66
CA ASP A 52 6.32 -14.77 -15.22
C ASP A 52 4.89 -14.51 -14.69
N ILE A 53 3.90 -15.07 -15.38
CA ILE A 53 2.52 -15.08 -14.90
C ILE A 53 2.47 -15.76 -13.52
N GLY A 54 1.79 -15.13 -12.56
CA GLY A 54 1.71 -15.64 -11.19
C GLY A 54 2.86 -15.21 -10.27
N SER A 55 3.88 -14.50 -10.75
CA SER A 55 5.03 -14.07 -9.93
C SER A 55 4.74 -12.99 -8.85
N GLY A 56 3.50 -12.50 -8.76
CA GLY A 56 3.10 -11.51 -7.74
C GLY A 56 3.23 -10.03 -8.14
N LYS A 57 3.58 -9.70 -9.39
CA LYS A 57 3.65 -8.31 -9.89
C LYS A 57 2.37 -7.51 -9.63
N SER A 58 1.22 -8.02 -10.09
CA SER A 58 -0.08 -7.39 -9.88
C SER A 58 -0.44 -7.29 -8.39
N THR A 59 0.03 -8.25 -7.58
CA THR A 59 -0.18 -8.23 -6.12
C THR A 59 0.54 -7.05 -5.46
N LEU A 60 1.75 -6.68 -5.93
CA LEU A 60 2.46 -5.48 -5.46
C LEU A 60 1.78 -4.19 -5.94
N VAL A 61 1.32 -4.15 -7.20
CA VAL A 61 0.56 -3.01 -7.73
C VAL A 61 -0.74 -2.82 -6.94
N ASP A 62 -1.49 -3.90 -6.70
CA ASP A 62 -2.70 -3.89 -5.88
C ASP A 62 -2.40 -3.44 -4.43
N ALA A 63 -1.20 -3.69 -3.90
CA ALA A 63 -0.80 -3.20 -2.58
C ALA A 63 -0.72 -1.67 -2.55
N VAL A 64 -0.09 -1.05 -3.56
CA VAL A 64 -0.03 0.41 -3.71
C VAL A 64 -1.44 0.99 -3.91
N THR A 65 -2.26 0.37 -4.75
CA THR A 65 -3.67 0.77 -4.94
C THR A 65 -4.45 0.70 -3.63
N THR A 66 -4.25 -0.36 -2.85
CA THR A 66 -4.90 -0.54 -1.54
C THR A 66 -4.53 0.58 -0.58
N LEU A 67 -3.27 1.03 -0.57
CA LEU A 67 -2.81 2.15 0.26
C LEU A 67 -3.52 3.46 -0.08
N LEU A 68 -3.78 3.74 -1.35
CA LEU A 68 -4.14 5.07 -1.84
C LEU A 68 -5.63 5.24 -2.19
N VAL A 69 -6.37 4.14 -2.37
CA VAL A 69 -7.75 4.17 -2.88
C VAL A 69 -8.74 3.60 -1.86
N PRO A 70 -9.93 4.20 -1.67
CA PRO A 70 -10.94 3.62 -0.80
C PRO A 70 -11.37 2.23 -1.27
N ALA A 71 -11.46 1.26 -0.35
CA ALA A 71 -11.71 -0.14 -0.71
C ALA A 71 -13.00 -0.43 -1.50
N GLN A 72 -14.02 0.42 -1.38
CA GLN A 72 -15.26 0.29 -2.17
C GLN A 72 -15.05 0.62 -3.66
N ARG A 73 -14.01 1.38 -3.98
CA ARG A 73 -13.67 1.77 -5.36
C ARG A 73 -12.62 0.85 -5.99
N ILE A 74 -11.92 0.04 -5.20
CA ILE A 74 -10.85 -0.83 -5.69
C ILE A 74 -11.45 -2.02 -6.45
N ALA A 75 -11.06 -2.16 -7.71
CA ALA A 75 -11.23 -3.38 -8.48
C ALA A 75 -9.89 -4.14 -8.51
N TYR A 76 -9.70 -5.07 -7.58
CA TYR A 76 -8.46 -5.86 -7.49
C TYR A 76 -8.19 -6.65 -8.78
N ASN A 77 -6.91 -6.73 -9.17
CA ASN A 77 -6.44 -7.51 -10.32
C ASN A 77 -7.01 -7.07 -11.69
N LYS A 78 -7.53 -5.85 -11.82
CA LYS A 78 -8.02 -5.29 -13.08
C LYS A 78 -6.91 -5.23 -14.16
N ALA A 79 -5.66 -5.03 -13.75
CA ALA A 79 -4.47 -5.10 -14.62
C ALA A 79 -4.15 -6.52 -15.16
N ALA A 80 -4.86 -7.58 -14.74
CA ALA A 80 -4.70 -8.92 -15.30
C ALA A 80 -5.82 -9.35 -16.26
N GLY A 81 -6.86 -8.53 -16.47
CA GLY A 81 -7.98 -8.85 -17.38
C GLY A 81 -8.94 -9.92 -16.86
N ALA A 82 -8.90 -10.26 -15.55
CA ALA A 82 -9.81 -11.22 -14.94
C ALA A 82 -11.15 -10.58 -14.54
N ASP A 83 -12.24 -11.34 -14.64
CA ASP A 83 -13.54 -10.96 -14.09
C ASP A 83 -13.43 -10.63 -12.59
N SER A 84 -14.14 -9.59 -12.13
CA SER A 84 -14.00 -9.02 -10.77
C SER A 84 -14.34 -9.96 -9.61
N ARG A 85 -14.65 -11.23 -9.88
CA ARG A 85 -15.10 -12.23 -8.91
C ARG A 85 -13.99 -13.06 -8.26
N GLU A 86 -12.76 -13.06 -8.80
CA GLU A 86 -11.74 -14.00 -8.31
C GLU A 86 -10.92 -13.51 -7.11
N ARG A 87 -10.76 -12.18 -6.93
CA ARG A 87 -9.89 -11.64 -5.89
C ARG A 87 -10.56 -10.55 -5.07
N THR A 88 -10.68 -10.82 -3.77
CA THR A 88 -11.20 -9.88 -2.77
C THR A 88 -10.07 -9.49 -1.82
N LEU A 89 -10.25 -8.42 -1.04
CA LEU A 89 -9.32 -8.07 0.05
C LEU A 89 -9.05 -9.30 0.96
N ARG A 90 -10.08 -10.09 1.24
CA ARG A 90 -9.96 -11.34 2.00
C ARG A 90 -9.02 -12.34 1.35
N SER A 91 -9.08 -12.51 0.02
CA SER A 91 -8.16 -13.39 -0.71
C SER A 91 -6.71 -12.95 -0.60
N TYR A 92 -6.44 -11.63 -0.57
CA TYR A 92 -5.08 -11.12 -0.36
C TYR A 92 -4.61 -11.34 1.09
N VAL A 93 -5.45 -11.04 2.08
CA VAL A 93 -5.10 -11.22 3.50
C VAL A 93 -4.84 -12.70 3.83
N LEU A 94 -5.70 -13.61 3.37
CA LEU A 94 -5.54 -15.06 3.59
C LEU A 94 -4.52 -15.72 2.65
N GLY A 95 -4.14 -15.06 1.56
CA GLY A 95 -3.22 -15.59 0.57
C GLY A 95 -3.79 -16.77 -0.21
N HIS A 96 -4.99 -16.62 -0.77
CA HIS A 96 -5.56 -17.62 -1.66
C HIS A 96 -4.73 -17.74 -2.94
N TYR A 97 -4.14 -18.91 -3.21
CA TYR A 97 -3.22 -19.11 -4.34
C TYR A 97 -3.62 -20.23 -5.31
N LYS A 98 -4.50 -21.14 -4.89
CA LYS A 98 -5.07 -22.19 -5.74
C LYS A 98 -6.49 -22.53 -5.31
N SER A 99 -7.24 -23.19 -6.17
CA SER A 99 -8.57 -23.72 -5.86
C SER A 99 -8.52 -25.24 -5.89
N GLU A 100 -8.90 -25.90 -4.81
CA GLU A 100 -9.01 -27.35 -4.73
C GLU A 100 -10.48 -27.75 -4.87
N ARG A 101 -10.74 -28.70 -5.77
CA ARG A 101 -12.08 -29.24 -5.97
C ARG A 101 -12.27 -30.40 -5.01
N ASN A 102 -13.25 -30.29 -4.11
CA ASN A 102 -13.60 -31.39 -3.24
C ASN A 102 -14.31 -32.47 -4.07
N GLU A 103 -13.71 -33.65 -4.17
CA GLU A 103 -14.22 -34.77 -4.98
C GLU A 103 -15.59 -35.27 -4.50
N VAL A 104 -15.92 -35.07 -3.21
CA VAL A 104 -17.17 -35.53 -2.61
C VAL A 104 -18.32 -34.53 -2.83
N SER A 105 -18.06 -33.23 -2.73
CA SER A 105 -19.09 -32.19 -2.86
C SER A 105 -19.11 -31.49 -4.22
N GLY A 106 -18.12 -31.73 -5.08
CA GLY A 106 -17.95 -31.07 -6.38
C GLY A 106 -17.62 -29.57 -6.31
N THR A 107 -17.61 -28.98 -5.11
CA THR A 107 -17.39 -27.56 -4.87
C THR A 107 -15.90 -27.24 -4.79
N ALA A 108 -15.51 -26.16 -5.47
CA ALA A 108 -14.15 -25.63 -5.45
C ALA A 108 -13.95 -24.75 -4.20
N ARG A 109 -12.94 -25.05 -3.39
CA ARG A 109 -12.57 -24.26 -2.21
C ARG A 109 -11.17 -23.65 -2.40
N PRO A 110 -11.00 -22.35 -2.09
CA PRO A 110 -9.69 -21.74 -2.15
C PRO A 110 -8.77 -22.30 -1.07
N VAL A 111 -7.51 -22.55 -1.42
CA VAL A 111 -6.46 -22.91 -0.46
C VAL A 111 -5.73 -21.64 -0.03
N ALA A 112 -5.70 -21.41 1.27
CA ALA A 112 -5.10 -20.25 1.91
C ALA A 112 -3.69 -20.55 2.41
N LEU A 113 -2.79 -19.57 2.32
CA LEU A 113 -1.46 -19.61 2.96
C LEU A 113 -1.54 -19.30 4.45
N ARG A 114 -2.60 -18.59 4.86
CA ARG A 114 -2.76 -18.02 6.19
C ARG A 114 -4.15 -18.28 6.76
N ASP A 115 -4.24 -18.29 8.07
CA ASP A 115 -5.49 -18.44 8.80
C ASP A 115 -5.87 -17.13 9.54
N HIS A 116 -6.76 -17.23 10.52
CA HIS A 116 -7.26 -16.11 11.30
C HIS A 116 -6.28 -15.59 12.37
N ASN A 117 -5.21 -16.33 12.65
CA ASN A 117 -4.17 -15.95 13.62
C ASN A 117 -3.10 -15.06 12.98
N ASN A 118 -3.10 -14.91 11.66
CA ASN A 118 -2.17 -14.06 10.93
C ASN A 118 -2.71 -12.62 10.80
N TYR A 119 -1.77 -11.69 10.65
CA TYR A 119 -2.03 -10.32 10.24
C TYR A 119 -1.25 -10.02 8.96
N SER A 120 -1.74 -9.04 8.20
CA SER A 120 -1.10 -8.52 7.00
C SER A 120 -0.78 -7.05 7.16
N VAL A 121 0.32 -6.59 6.58
CA VAL A 121 0.70 -5.18 6.59
C VAL A 121 1.14 -4.77 5.19
N ILE A 122 0.64 -3.62 4.75
CA ILE A 122 1.14 -2.91 3.57
C ILE A 122 1.65 -1.57 4.07
N LEU A 123 2.85 -1.17 3.65
CA LEU A 123 3.50 0.07 4.05
C LEU A 123 4.17 0.72 2.85
N GLY A 124 3.86 1.99 2.59
CA GLY A 124 4.50 2.81 1.56
C GLY A 124 5.17 4.03 2.19
N VAL A 125 6.45 4.22 1.91
CA VAL A 125 7.21 5.42 2.27
C VAL A 125 7.25 6.32 1.04
N PHE A 126 6.76 7.54 1.20
CA PHE A 126 6.75 8.59 0.18
C PHE A 126 7.68 9.71 0.61
N HIS A 127 8.49 10.21 -0.32
CA HIS A 127 9.42 11.30 -0.06
C HIS A 127 9.27 12.38 -1.11
N ASN A 128 9.32 13.63 -0.65
CA ASN A 128 9.36 14.82 -1.48
C ASN A 128 10.75 15.46 -1.35
N ALA A 129 11.59 15.24 -2.34
CA ALA A 129 12.99 15.68 -2.33
C ALA A 129 13.11 17.21 -2.30
N GLY A 130 12.15 17.93 -2.91
CA GLY A 130 12.17 19.40 -2.95
C GLY A 130 11.94 20.08 -1.60
N TYR A 131 11.27 19.39 -0.66
CA TYR A 131 10.96 19.94 0.66
C TYR A 131 11.58 19.11 1.81
N ASP A 132 12.36 18.09 1.50
CA ASP A 132 12.90 17.09 2.44
C ASP A 132 11.83 16.54 3.40
N GLN A 133 10.67 16.19 2.84
CA GLN A 133 9.54 15.67 3.61
C GLN A 133 9.34 14.18 3.35
N THR A 134 9.24 13.41 4.43
CA THR A 134 8.96 11.98 4.38
C THR A 134 7.64 11.68 5.04
N VAL A 135 6.78 10.95 4.32
CA VAL A 135 5.48 10.48 4.81
C VAL A 135 5.41 8.98 4.65
N THR A 136 5.05 8.27 5.72
CA THR A 136 4.72 6.85 5.66
C THR A 136 3.21 6.66 5.74
N LEU A 137 2.68 5.82 4.85
CA LEU A 137 1.31 5.33 4.87
C LEU A 137 1.32 3.82 5.08
N ALA A 138 0.48 3.31 5.97
CA ALA A 138 0.34 1.88 6.16
C ALA A 138 -1.10 1.44 6.47
N GLN A 139 -1.39 0.19 6.13
CA GLN A 139 -2.63 -0.49 6.47
C GLN A 139 -2.32 -1.83 7.10
N VAL A 140 -2.98 -2.12 8.21
CA VAL A 140 -2.87 -3.40 8.94
C VAL A 140 -4.20 -4.12 8.84
N PHE A 141 -4.16 -5.40 8.49
CA PHE A 141 -5.34 -6.25 8.31
C PHE A 141 -5.26 -7.49 9.19
N TRP A 142 -6.41 -7.95 9.70
CA TRP A 142 -6.53 -9.22 10.42
C TRP A 142 -7.94 -9.76 10.29
N ILE A 143 -8.12 -11.05 10.58
CA ILE A 143 -9.44 -11.69 10.56
C ILE A 143 -10.01 -11.67 11.99
N LYS A 144 -11.12 -10.93 12.18
CA LYS A 144 -11.86 -10.94 13.46
C LYS A 144 -12.98 -12.00 13.47
N ASP A 145 -13.61 -12.18 12.32
CA ASP A 145 -14.68 -13.16 12.10
C ASP A 145 -14.31 -14.05 10.91
N ALA A 146 -14.38 -15.36 11.10
CA ALA A 146 -14.05 -16.37 10.11
C ALA A 146 -14.87 -16.23 8.82
N GLN A 147 -16.07 -15.66 8.85
CA GLN A 147 -16.89 -15.43 7.65
C GLN A 147 -16.96 -13.96 7.21
N GLY A 148 -16.36 -13.04 7.99
CA GLY A 148 -16.42 -11.60 7.75
C GLY A 148 -15.36 -11.08 6.76
N GLN A 149 -15.45 -9.79 6.44
CA GLN A 149 -14.34 -9.08 5.79
C GLN A 149 -13.19 -8.89 6.79
N PRO A 150 -11.92 -8.83 6.31
CA PRO A 150 -10.80 -8.49 7.17
C PRO A 150 -11.04 -7.16 7.88
N ALA A 151 -10.83 -7.15 9.20
CA ALA A 151 -10.75 -5.93 9.96
C ALA A 151 -9.46 -5.19 9.60
N ARG A 152 -9.47 -3.87 9.73
CA ARG A 152 -8.29 -3.04 9.42
C ARG A 152 -8.24 -1.77 10.25
N PHE A 153 -7.04 -1.23 10.37
CA PHE A 153 -6.81 0.16 10.74
C PHE A 153 -5.70 0.73 9.86
N PHE A 154 -5.64 2.05 9.82
CA PHE A 154 -4.72 2.82 8.98
C PHE A 154 -3.72 3.53 9.86
N VAL A 155 -2.49 3.65 9.37
CA VAL A 155 -1.40 4.34 10.07
C VAL A 155 -0.79 5.33 9.12
N VAL A 156 -0.50 6.51 9.63
CA VAL A 156 0.23 7.55 8.90
C VAL A 156 1.34 8.09 9.78
N ALA A 157 2.43 8.55 9.17
CA ALA A 157 3.50 9.20 9.91
C ALA A 157 4.23 10.24 9.04
N GLU A 158 4.69 11.32 9.65
CA GLU A 158 5.60 12.32 9.04
C GLU A 158 7.07 11.94 9.26
N ARG A 159 7.35 10.64 9.19
CA ARG A 159 8.68 10.04 9.27
C ARG A 159 8.67 8.70 8.57
N GLU A 160 9.85 8.15 8.34
CA GLU A 160 9.98 6.78 7.88
C GLU A 160 9.56 5.78 8.97
N LEU A 161 8.72 4.80 8.60
CA LEU A 161 8.45 3.58 9.36
C LEU A 161 8.91 2.36 8.55
N SER A 162 9.09 1.23 9.23
CA SER A 162 9.29 -0.08 8.59
C SER A 162 8.41 -1.15 9.23
N ILE A 163 8.02 -2.17 8.47
CA ILE A 163 7.25 -3.29 8.99
C ILE A 163 8.04 -4.00 10.08
N ALA A 164 9.34 -4.26 9.83
CA ALA A 164 10.20 -4.93 10.79
C ALA A 164 10.41 -4.13 12.09
N GLY A 165 10.51 -2.79 12.00
CA GLY A 165 10.75 -1.93 13.17
C GLY A 165 9.48 -1.55 13.94
N ASP A 166 8.40 -1.22 13.24
CA ASP A 166 7.21 -0.61 13.84
C ASP A 166 6.00 -1.56 13.90
N PHE A 167 5.96 -2.61 13.07
CA PHE A 167 4.81 -3.52 12.92
C PHE A 167 5.11 -5.00 13.24
N ALA A 168 6.31 -5.32 13.72
CA ALA A 168 6.68 -6.65 14.18
C ALA A 168 6.86 -6.72 15.70
N ASN A 169 7.08 -7.92 16.24
CA ASN A 169 7.48 -8.13 17.65
C ASN A 169 6.54 -7.48 18.68
N PHE A 170 5.22 -7.51 18.43
CA PHE A 170 4.20 -7.03 19.37
C PHE A 170 3.43 -8.17 20.06
N GLY A 171 3.86 -9.42 19.86
CA GLY A 171 3.09 -10.60 20.23
C GLY A 171 1.98 -10.88 19.20
N SER A 172 0.81 -11.27 19.67
CA SER A 172 -0.38 -11.56 18.86
C SER A 172 -1.52 -10.56 19.04
N ASP A 173 -1.39 -9.59 19.96
CA ASP A 173 -2.45 -8.64 20.27
C ASP A 173 -2.41 -7.41 19.35
N ILE A 174 -3.36 -7.35 18.41
CA ILE A 174 -3.55 -6.22 17.51
C ILE A 174 -3.84 -4.91 18.27
N ALA A 175 -4.51 -4.97 19.43
CA ALA A 175 -4.76 -3.78 20.24
C ALA A 175 -3.46 -3.21 20.83
N ALA A 176 -2.54 -4.09 21.25
CA ALA A 176 -1.21 -3.69 21.70
C ALA A 176 -0.38 -3.05 20.58
N LEU A 177 -0.39 -3.62 19.36
CA LEU A 177 0.23 -3.00 18.18
C LEU A 177 -0.34 -1.60 17.94
N ARG A 178 -1.67 -1.50 17.93
CA ARG A 178 -2.37 -0.23 17.68
C ARG A 178 -2.00 0.84 18.71
N LYS A 179 -1.91 0.48 20.00
CA LYS A 179 -1.47 1.39 21.07
C LYS A 179 -0.02 1.82 20.87
N ARG A 180 0.87 0.89 20.49
CA ARG A 180 2.30 1.16 20.25
C ARG A 180 2.52 2.13 19.09
N LEU A 181 1.68 2.09 18.06
CA LEU A 181 1.81 2.95 16.87
C LEU A 181 1.34 4.39 17.10
N ARG A 182 0.56 4.65 18.15
CA ARG A 182 0.19 6.01 18.56
C ARG A 182 1.38 6.65 19.28
N LYS A 183 2.23 7.35 18.51
CA LYS A 183 3.44 8.03 18.96
C LYS A 183 3.47 9.46 18.40
N PRO A 184 4.33 10.35 18.91
CA PRO A 184 4.61 11.61 18.24
C PRO A 184 4.95 11.36 16.77
N LEU A 185 4.36 12.17 15.87
CA LEU A 185 4.50 12.07 14.41
C LEU A 185 3.92 10.80 13.77
N ALA A 186 3.07 10.03 14.47
CA ALA A 186 2.30 8.93 13.89
C ALA A 186 0.84 8.93 14.38
N GLU A 187 -0.11 8.83 13.45
CA GLU A 187 -1.54 8.80 13.73
C GLU A 187 -2.15 7.48 13.27
N VAL A 188 -3.23 7.06 13.95
CA VAL A 188 -3.93 5.81 13.66
C VAL A 188 -5.42 6.09 13.44
N PHE A 189 -5.95 5.67 12.30
CA PHE A 189 -7.36 5.84 11.94
C PHE A 189 -8.10 4.50 11.82
N ASP A 190 -9.41 4.52 12.08
CA ASP A 190 -10.30 3.36 11.93
C ASP A 190 -10.93 3.22 10.54
N SER A 191 -10.89 4.30 9.75
CA SER A 191 -11.58 4.35 8.47
C SER A 191 -10.75 5.10 7.43
N PHE A 192 -11.02 4.78 6.17
CA PHE A 192 -10.31 5.38 5.04
C PHE A 192 -10.55 6.90 4.91
N PRO A 193 -11.76 7.47 5.08
CA PRO A 193 -11.98 8.91 4.87
C PRO A 193 -11.04 9.85 5.66
N PRO A 194 -10.87 9.72 6.99
CA PRO A 194 -9.92 10.57 7.73
C PRO A 194 -8.45 10.28 7.36
N TYR A 195 -8.10 9.01 7.11
CA TYR A 195 -6.78 8.62 6.61
C TYR A 195 -6.47 9.26 5.24
N GLY A 196 -7.44 9.22 4.33
CA GLY A 196 -7.40 9.82 2.99
C GLY A 196 -7.23 11.32 3.04
N ALA A 197 -8.07 11.99 3.84
CA ALA A 197 -7.96 13.43 4.06
C ALA A 197 -6.58 13.81 4.62
N TRP A 198 -6.03 13.03 5.55
CA TRP A 198 -4.74 13.28 6.16
C TRP A 198 -3.59 13.30 5.15
N PHE A 199 -3.50 12.27 4.29
CA PHE A 199 -2.37 12.19 3.34
C PHE A 199 -2.57 13.11 2.14
N ARG A 200 -3.81 13.30 1.67
CA ARG A 200 -4.10 14.21 0.55
C ARG A 200 -3.68 15.64 0.86
N ARG A 201 -3.98 16.13 2.07
CA ARG A 201 -3.55 17.46 2.52
C ARG A 201 -2.03 17.64 2.45
N ARG A 202 -1.27 16.59 2.79
CA ARG A 202 0.20 16.63 2.77
C ARG A 202 0.76 16.48 1.37
N PHE A 203 0.12 15.68 0.54
CA PHE A 203 0.52 15.47 -0.84
C PHE A 203 0.11 16.64 -1.75
N GLY A 204 -0.58 17.66 -1.24
CA GLY A 204 -1.11 18.77 -2.04
C GLY A 204 -2.21 18.31 -3.01
N ILE A 205 -2.96 17.27 -2.65
CA ILE A 205 -4.05 16.73 -3.47
C ILE A 205 -5.37 17.36 -3.02
N ASP A 206 -5.74 18.47 -3.68
CA ASP A 206 -6.96 19.21 -3.33
C ASP A 206 -8.24 18.56 -3.87
N ASN A 207 -8.15 17.81 -4.98
CA ASN A 207 -9.29 17.17 -5.64
C ASN A 207 -9.28 15.65 -5.43
N GLU A 208 -10.36 15.08 -4.87
CA GLU A 208 -10.52 13.64 -4.71
C GLU A 208 -10.41 12.87 -6.03
N GLN A 209 -10.80 13.50 -7.15
CA GLN A 209 -10.73 12.91 -8.49
C GLN A 209 -9.30 12.58 -8.93
N ALA A 210 -8.26 13.20 -8.33
CA ALA A 210 -6.87 12.84 -8.62
C ALA A 210 -6.56 11.39 -8.22
N LEU A 211 -7.17 10.90 -7.13
CA LEU A 211 -7.05 9.49 -6.73
C LEU A 211 -7.86 8.56 -7.65
N ASP A 212 -8.98 9.05 -8.17
CA ASP A 212 -9.75 8.31 -9.17
C ASP A 212 -8.99 8.18 -10.49
N LEU A 213 -8.28 9.24 -10.93
CA LEU A 213 -7.39 9.21 -12.09
C LEU A 213 -6.24 8.22 -11.87
N PHE A 214 -5.59 8.24 -10.70
CA PHE A 214 -4.57 7.25 -10.35
C PHE A 214 -5.12 5.82 -10.46
N HIS A 215 -6.28 5.56 -9.86
CA HIS A 215 -6.92 4.25 -9.94
C HIS A 215 -7.26 3.84 -11.38
N GLN A 216 -7.70 4.79 -12.22
CA GLN A 216 -7.93 4.55 -13.65
C GLN A 216 -6.63 4.22 -14.38
N THR A 217 -5.55 4.97 -14.17
CA THR A 217 -4.25 4.73 -14.81
C THR A 217 -3.66 3.38 -14.43
N VAL A 218 -3.72 2.99 -13.16
CA VAL A 218 -3.27 1.65 -12.71
C VAL A 218 -4.14 0.53 -13.29
N SER A 219 -5.39 0.84 -13.64
CA SER A 219 -6.35 -0.10 -14.23
C SER A 219 -6.32 -0.19 -15.75
N MET A 220 -5.61 0.70 -16.46
CA MET A 220 -5.54 0.69 -17.92
C MET A 220 -4.51 -0.37 -18.38
N LYS A 221 -4.98 -1.42 -19.04
CA LYS A 221 -4.13 -2.44 -19.67
C LYS A 221 -4.14 -2.43 -21.20
N SER A 222 -4.72 -1.42 -21.83
CA SER A 222 -4.83 -1.36 -23.29
C SER A 222 -4.95 0.08 -23.78
N VAL A 223 -3.96 0.51 -24.56
CA VAL A 223 -4.18 1.38 -25.72
C VAL A 223 -4.43 0.44 -26.90
#